data_AF-A0A943AVI1-F1
#
_entry.id   AF-A0A943AVI1-F1
#
_cell.length_a   1.000
_cell.length_b   1.000
_cell.length_c   1.000
_cell.angle_alpha   90.00
_cell.angle_beta   90.00
_cell.angle_gamma   90.00
#
_symmetry.space_group_name_H-M   'P 1'
#
loop_
_entity.id
_entity.type
_entity.pdbx_description
1 polymer ?
#
loop_
_entity_poly.entity_id
_entity_poly.type
_entity_poly.pdbx_seq_one_letter_code
_entity_poly.pdbx_strand_id
1 'polypeptide(L)'
;MSWVVAAFASAFFAGITSILAKCGIKHTDSDIATAIRTCMVLIFAWAMAGVSGSVGTIGSIAPKSWLFLVLSGLATGASWICYFKALSIGNVNKVVPVDKMSTVLAALTAIVLFGETSNLAVKLIGTAAITLGTFLMIEKRQSAGVGQKQDLTWLVYAIGAAVFAALTSILAKVGIEGVESNLATAIRTCVVLAMAWAIVAAKGKLEQVACVDRHELAFLAASGIATGASWLFYYYAIAAGQVSVVVQIDKLSILVSVLFARLTFNEKLSRRSGIGLALIVLGTAALAIWK
;
A
#
# COMPACT_ATOMS: atom_id res chain seq x y z
N MET A 1 17.09 -11.62 20.14
CA MET A 1 16.18 -10.49 20.40
C MET A 1 14.80 -11.06 20.71
N SER A 2 14.01 -10.47 21.61
CA SER A 2 12.62 -10.93 21.75
C SER A 2 11.82 -10.58 20.50
N TRP A 3 10.92 -11.46 20.07
CA TRP A 3 10.07 -11.24 18.89
C TRP A 3 9.21 -9.96 19.03
N VAL A 4 8.88 -9.57 20.26
CA VAL A 4 8.18 -8.32 20.59
C VAL A 4 9.02 -7.10 20.21
N VAL A 5 10.30 -7.07 20.59
CA VAL A 5 11.21 -5.97 20.25
C VAL A 5 11.37 -5.87 18.73
N ALA A 6 11.45 -7.00 18.03
CA ALA A 6 11.49 -7.01 16.57
C ALA A 6 10.18 -6.48 15.94
N ALA A 7 9.01 -6.84 16.48
CA ALA A 7 7.73 -6.30 16.00
C ALA A 7 7.64 -4.78 16.15
N PHE A 8 8.06 -4.24 17.30
CA PHE A 8 8.12 -2.78 17.51
C PHE A 8 9.16 -2.10 16.64
N ALA A 9 10.33 -2.72 16.45
CA ALA A 9 11.35 -2.21 15.53
C ALA A 9 10.81 -2.15 14.09
N SER A 10 10.11 -3.20 13.64
CA SER A 10 9.45 -3.23 12.34
C SER A 10 8.46 -2.08 12.17
N ALA A 11 7.57 -1.89 13.15
CA ALA A 11 6.59 -0.82 13.14
C ALA A 11 7.26 0.58 13.14
N PHE A 12 8.37 0.73 13.87
CA PHE A 12 9.15 1.96 13.90
C PHE A 12 9.78 2.30 12.54
N PHE A 13 10.44 1.33 11.91
CA PHE A 13 11.04 1.52 10.57
C PHE A 13 9.96 1.75 9.48
N ALA A 14 8.83 1.05 9.56
CA ALA A 14 7.68 1.31 8.70
C ALA A 14 7.15 2.75 8.89
N GLY A 15 7.12 3.22 10.14
CA GLY A 15 6.71 4.59 10.48
C GLY A 15 7.64 5.66 9.89
N ILE A 16 8.95 5.49 10.05
CA ILE A 16 9.97 6.41 9.52
C ILE A 16 9.97 6.43 7.99
N THR A 17 9.68 5.30 7.35
CA THR A 17 9.63 5.19 5.89
C THR A 17 8.73 6.26 5.26
N SER A 18 7.54 6.52 5.81
CA SER A 18 6.65 7.54 5.26
C SER A 18 7.23 8.96 5.38
N ILE A 19 8.03 9.22 6.41
CA ILE A 19 8.64 10.53 6.68
C ILE A 19 9.82 10.76 5.75
N LEU A 20 10.70 9.76 5.60
CA LEU A 20 11.80 9.80 4.65
C LEU A 20 11.28 9.96 3.22
N ALA A 21 10.24 9.21 2.86
CA ALA A 21 9.59 9.35 1.56
C ALA A 21 9.03 10.77 1.36
N LYS A 22 8.39 11.36 2.37
CA LYS A 22 7.86 12.73 2.32
C LYS A 22 8.97 13.78 2.16
N CYS A 23 10.12 13.57 2.80
CA CYS A 23 11.30 14.43 2.62
C CYS A 23 11.89 14.32 1.20
N GLY A 24 11.82 13.14 0.58
CA GLY A 24 12.36 12.87 -0.76
C GLY A 24 11.46 13.28 -1.94
N ILE A 25 10.27 13.84 -1.68
CA ILE A 25 9.32 14.29 -2.72
C ILE A 25 9.03 15.80 -2.64
N LYS A 26 9.94 16.59 -2.04
CA LYS A 26 9.73 18.05 -1.93
C LYS A 26 9.84 18.72 -3.30
N HIS A 27 10.84 18.35 -4.08
CA HIS A 27 11.10 18.87 -5.42
C HIS A 27 11.03 17.78 -6.50
N THR A 28 11.32 16.53 -6.13
CA THR A 28 11.18 15.37 -7.01
C THR A 28 9.72 15.00 -7.20
N ASP A 29 9.35 14.73 -8.45
CA ASP A 29 8.03 14.27 -8.81
C ASP A 29 7.66 12.93 -8.14
N SER A 30 6.44 12.84 -7.63
CA SER A 30 5.97 11.66 -6.89
C SER A 30 5.98 10.35 -7.70
N ASP A 31 5.86 10.41 -9.03
CA ASP A 31 5.93 9.22 -9.88
C ASP A 31 7.37 8.67 -9.91
N ILE A 32 8.34 9.55 -10.08
CA ILE A 32 9.78 9.22 -10.10
C ILE A 32 10.20 8.67 -8.74
N ALA A 33 9.83 9.36 -7.67
CA ALA A 33 10.12 8.93 -6.31
C ALA A 33 9.54 7.55 -5.99
N THR A 34 8.32 7.28 -6.47
CA THR A 34 7.68 5.97 -6.32
C THR A 34 8.43 4.90 -7.11
N ALA A 35 8.85 5.17 -8.35
CA ALA A 35 9.62 4.23 -9.16
C ALA A 35 10.97 3.89 -8.51
N ILE A 36 11.72 4.90 -8.07
CA ILE A 36 13.01 4.74 -7.35
C ILE A 36 12.81 3.92 -6.08
N ARG A 37 11.80 4.24 -5.27
CA ARG A 37 11.49 3.48 -4.06
C ARG A 37 11.12 2.03 -4.38
N THR A 38 10.38 1.79 -5.46
CA THR A 38 10.00 0.45 -5.89
C THR A 38 11.22 -0.39 -6.26
N CYS A 39 12.27 0.20 -6.84
CA CYS A 39 13.55 -0.49 -7.06
C CYS A 39 14.13 -1.02 -5.75
N MET A 40 14.15 -0.19 -4.70
CA MET A 40 14.66 -0.62 -3.39
C MET A 40 13.79 -1.72 -2.79
N VAL A 41 12.47 -1.58 -2.85
CA VAL A 41 11.53 -2.60 -2.37
C VAL A 41 11.73 -3.92 -3.11
N LEU A 42 11.99 -3.89 -4.42
CA LEU A 42 12.26 -5.09 -5.21
C LEU A 42 13.51 -5.83 -4.73
N ILE A 43 14.60 -5.10 -4.45
CA ILE A 43 15.85 -5.69 -3.91
C ILE A 43 15.55 -6.44 -2.61
N PHE A 44 14.81 -5.81 -1.69
CA PHE A 44 14.45 -6.44 -0.42
C PHE A 44 13.45 -7.59 -0.59
N ALA A 45 12.51 -7.50 -1.54
CA ALA A 45 11.58 -8.59 -1.82
C ALA A 45 12.33 -9.86 -2.30
N TRP A 46 13.31 -9.70 -3.19
CA TRP A 46 14.16 -10.81 -3.62
C TRP A 46 15.10 -11.31 -2.53
N ALA A 47 15.66 -10.41 -1.72
CA ALA A 47 16.44 -10.80 -0.55
C ALA A 47 15.61 -11.64 0.43
N MET A 48 14.36 -11.24 0.69
CA MET A 48 13.43 -12.00 1.53
C MET A 48 13.05 -13.35 0.92
N ALA A 49 12.77 -13.41 -0.38
CA ALA A 49 12.56 -14.68 -1.08
C ALA A 49 13.78 -15.60 -0.92
N GLY A 50 14.99 -15.06 -1.04
CA GLY A 50 16.25 -15.78 -0.79
C GLY A 50 16.37 -16.30 0.64
N VAL A 51 16.12 -15.45 1.64
CA VAL A 51 16.15 -15.82 3.07
C VAL A 51 15.11 -16.91 3.39
N SER A 52 13.94 -16.86 2.76
CA SER A 52 12.90 -17.88 2.93
C SER A 52 13.20 -19.20 2.21
N GLY A 53 14.28 -19.28 1.44
CA GLY A 53 14.66 -20.47 0.67
C GLY A 53 13.74 -20.77 -0.51
N SER A 54 12.82 -19.87 -0.85
CA SER A 54 11.80 -20.09 -1.88
C SER A 54 12.31 -19.84 -3.30
N VAL A 55 13.47 -19.21 -3.48
CA VAL A 55 14.04 -18.98 -4.82
C VAL A 55 14.23 -20.28 -5.61
N GLY A 56 14.52 -21.39 -4.93
CA GLY A 56 14.64 -22.71 -5.57
C GLY A 56 13.33 -23.28 -6.11
N THR A 57 12.17 -22.81 -5.64
CA THR A 57 10.86 -23.29 -6.09
C THR A 57 10.32 -22.52 -7.29
N ILE A 58 11.07 -21.54 -7.84
CA ILE A 58 10.65 -20.77 -9.02
C ILE A 58 10.32 -21.65 -10.22
N GLY A 59 11.09 -22.72 -10.40
CA GLY A 59 10.92 -23.67 -11.51
C GLY A 59 9.74 -24.62 -11.33
N SER A 60 9.22 -24.77 -10.11
CA SER A 60 8.07 -25.63 -9.80
C SER A 60 6.75 -24.86 -9.69
N ILE A 61 6.75 -23.54 -9.90
CA ILE A 61 5.53 -22.74 -9.90
C ILE A 61 4.64 -23.15 -11.08
N ALA A 62 3.38 -23.47 -10.78
CA ALA A 62 2.39 -23.80 -11.81
C ALA A 62 2.20 -22.64 -12.81
N PRO A 63 2.04 -22.91 -14.12
CA PRO A 63 1.80 -21.88 -15.13
C PRO A 63 0.59 -20.99 -14.82
N LYS A 64 -0.43 -21.58 -14.18
CA LYS A 64 -1.61 -20.86 -13.68
C LYS A 64 -1.21 -19.80 -12.65
N SER A 65 -0.45 -20.17 -11.62
CA SER A 65 0.01 -19.23 -10.58
C SER A 65 0.86 -18.11 -11.16
N TRP A 66 1.76 -18.43 -12.11
CA TRP A 66 2.51 -17.42 -12.88
C TRP A 66 1.59 -16.41 -13.57
N LEU A 67 0.58 -16.88 -14.29
CA LEU A 67 -0.38 -16.01 -14.97
C LEU A 67 -1.13 -15.12 -13.97
N PHE A 68 -1.62 -15.66 -12.86
CA PHE A 68 -2.33 -14.87 -11.84
C PHE A 68 -1.43 -13.83 -11.16
N LEU A 69 -0.16 -14.16 -10.87
CA LEU A 69 0.79 -13.22 -10.28
C LEU A 69 1.14 -12.08 -11.23
N VAL A 70 1.37 -12.39 -12.52
CA VAL A 70 1.63 -11.37 -13.54
C VAL A 70 0.41 -10.49 -13.76
N LEU A 71 -0.78 -11.08 -13.89
CA LEU A 71 -2.03 -10.33 -14.02
C LEU A 71 -2.30 -9.45 -12.78
N SER A 72 -1.97 -9.90 -11.57
CA SER A 72 -2.07 -9.10 -10.35
C SER A 72 -1.15 -7.88 -10.39
N GLY A 73 0.09 -8.06 -10.86
CA GLY A 73 1.03 -6.96 -11.07
C GLY A 73 0.53 -5.95 -12.12
N LEU A 74 0.02 -6.44 -13.25
CA LEU A 74 -0.55 -5.60 -14.31
C LEU A 74 -1.80 -4.85 -13.85
N ALA A 75 -2.69 -5.51 -13.11
CA ALA A 75 -3.87 -4.87 -12.50
C ALA A 75 -3.45 -3.76 -11.52
N THR A 76 -2.35 -3.93 -10.78
CA THR A 76 -1.80 -2.86 -9.93
C THR A 76 -1.36 -1.66 -10.76
N GLY A 77 -0.61 -1.89 -11.86
CA GLY A 77 -0.19 -0.81 -12.75
C GLY A 77 -1.36 -0.12 -13.46
N ALA A 78 -2.37 -0.88 -13.91
CA ALA A 78 -3.59 -0.35 -14.51
C ALA A 78 -4.39 0.51 -13.52
N SER A 79 -4.47 0.07 -12.26
CA SER A 79 -5.05 0.85 -11.17
C SER A 79 -4.35 2.19 -11.00
N TRP A 80 -3.02 2.22 -10.97
CA TRP A 80 -2.25 3.46 -10.88
C TRP A 80 -2.47 4.39 -12.07
N ILE A 81 -2.50 3.88 -13.30
CA ILE A 81 -2.77 4.70 -14.49
C ILE A 81 -4.13 5.38 -14.36
N CYS A 82 -5.17 4.62 -14.00
CA CYS A 82 -6.52 5.16 -13.79
C CYS A 82 -6.56 6.15 -12.62
N TYR A 83 -5.88 5.84 -11.51
CA TYR A 83 -5.82 6.68 -10.32
C TYR A 83 -5.15 8.02 -10.60
N PHE A 84 -3.97 8.01 -11.22
CA PHE A 84 -3.27 9.25 -11.58
C PHE A 84 -4.03 10.04 -12.64
N LYS A 85 -4.69 9.37 -13.59
CA LYS A 85 -5.60 10.06 -14.51
C LYS A 85 -6.73 10.73 -13.74
N ALA A 86 -7.39 10.04 -12.80
CA ALA A 86 -8.44 10.61 -11.98
C ALA A 86 -7.95 11.81 -11.15
N LEU A 87 -6.75 11.75 -10.58
CA LEU A 87 -6.14 12.88 -9.87
C LEU A 87 -5.80 14.06 -10.78
N SER A 88 -5.47 13.82 -12.05
CA SER A 88 -5.13 14.89 -13.00
C SER A 88 -6.34 15.73 -13.43
N ILE A 89 -7.55 15.15 -13.41
CA ILE A 89 -8.79 15.82 -13.83
C ILE A 89 -9.77 16.07 -12.68
N GLY A 90 -9.58 15.41 -11.54
CA GLY A 90 -10.44 15.44 -10.37
C GLY A 90 -9.75 15.98 -9.13
N ASN A 91 -10.55 16.48 -8.18
CA ASN A 91 -10.00 16.96 -6.92
C ASN A 91 -9.49 15.78 -6.06
N VAL A 92 -8.25 15.87 -5.57
CA VAL A 92 -7.60 14.87 -4.70
C VAL A 92 -8.51 14.45 -3.53
N ASN A 93 -9.21 15.40 -2.90
CA ASN A 93 -10.09 15.15 -1.77
C ASN A 93 -11.33 14.30 -2.11
N LYS A 94 -11.67 14.16 -3.41
CA LYS A 94 -12.75 13.29 -3.90
C LYS A 94 -12.23 11.97 -4.46
N VAL A 95 -11.08 12.00 -5.14
CA VAL A 95 -10.48 10.81 -5.78
C VAL A 95 -9.89 9.85 -4.74
N VAL A 96 -9.16 10.37 -3.75
CA VAL A 96 -8.51 9.54 -2.71
C VAL A 96 -9.53 8.69 -1.94
N PRO A 97 -10.67 9.23 -1.49
CA PRO A 97 -11.68 8.41 -0.81
C PRO A 97 -12.30 7.32 -1.68
N VAL A 98 -12.55 7.61 -2.96
CA VAL A 98 -13.07 6.62 -3.92
C VAL A 98 -12.06 5.50 -4.12
N ASP A 99 -10.76 5.82 -4.21
CA ASP A 99 -9.69 4.82 -4.26
C ASP A 99 -9.65 3.95 -3.00
N LYS A 100 -9.82 4.52 -1.81
CA LYS A 100 -9.84 3.75 -0.55
C LYS A 100 -11.00 2.75 -0.47
N MET A 101 -12.11 3.00 -1.16
CA MET A 101 -13.21 2.03 -1.29
C MET A 101 -12.80 0.76 -2.06
N SER A 102 -11.65 0.74 -2.73
CA SER A 102 -11.08 -0.49 -3.32
C SER A 102 -10.91 -1.60 -2.29
N THR A 103 -10.56 -1.26 -1.05
CA THR A 103 -10.42 -2.24 0.04
C THR A 103 -11.74 -2.88 0.40
N VAL A 104 -12.82 -2.10 0.40
CA VAL A 104 -14.20 -2.56 0.61
C VAL A 104 -14.63 -3.46 -0.54
N LEU A 105 -14.39 -3.03 -1.78
CA LEU A 105 -14.71 -3.80 -2.97
C LEU A 105 -13.96 -5.13 -3.00
N ALA A 106 -12.67 -5.12 -2.65
CA ALA A 106 -11.85 -6.33 -2.54
C ALA A 106 -12.40 -7.30 -1.50
N ALA A 107 -12.77 -6.80 -0.32
CA ALA A 107 -13.34 -7.62 0.75
C ALA A 107 -14.69 -8.24 0.35
N LEU A 108 -15.61 -7.45 -0.20
CA LEU A 108 -16.92 -7.93 -0.65
C LEU A 108 -16.77 -8.97 -1.77
N THR A 109 -15.92 -8.68 -2.75
CA THR A 109 -15.68 -9.57 -3.87
C THR A 109 -15.02 -10.86 -3.41
N ALA A 110 -14.10 -10.80 -2.44
CA ALA A 110 -13.48 -11.99 -1.86
C ALA A 110 -14.48 -12.87 -1.09
N ILE A 111 -15.43 -12.27 -0.37
CA ILE A 111 -16.51 -13.00 0.31
C ILE A 111 -17.39 -13.73 -0.71
N VAL A 112 -17.76 -13.06 -1.82
CA VAL A 112 -18.62 -13.63 -2.86
C VAL A 112 -17.91 -14.72 -3.66
N LEU A 113 -16.66 -14.52 -4.08
CA LEU A 113 -15.93 -15.44 -4.96
C LEU A 113 -15.31 -16.63 -4.23
N PHE A 114 -14.77 -16.43 -3.03
CA PHE A 114 -14.10 -17.50 -2.28
C PHE A 114 -15.00 -18.15 -1.23
N GLY A 115 -16.26 -17.69 -1.11
CA GLY A 115 -17.20 -18.24 -0.14
C GLY A 115 -16.72 -18.15 1.30
N GLU A 116 -15.89 -17.16 1.64
CA GLU A 116 -15.36 -17.01 3.00
C GLU A 116 -16.44 -16.49 3.96
N THR A 117 -17.39 -17.36 4.32
CA THR A 117 -18.55 -17.08 5.17
C THR A 117 -18.24 -17.11 6.67
N SER A 118 -17.05 -17.55 7.08
CA SER A 118 -16.60 -17.45 8.47
C SER A 118 -16.53 -15.98 8.93
N ASN A 119 -17.22 -15.68 10.03
CA ASN A 119 -17.29 -14.35 10.68
C ASN A 119 -17.79 -13.22 9.76
N LEU A 120 -18.83 -13.48 8.94
CA LEU A 120 -19.44 -12.50 8.03
C LEU A 120 -19.80 -11.16 8.71
N ALA A 121 -20.34 -11.22 9.92
CA ALA A 121 -20.69 -10.02 10.70
C ALA A 121 -19.45 -9.18 11.05
N VAL A 122 -18.34 -9.81 11.45
CA VAL A 122 -17.09 -9.09 11.78
C VAL A 122 -16.45 -8.52 10.52
N LYS A 123 -16.46 -9.24 9.41
CA LYS A 123 -15.99 -8.73 8.12
C LYS A 123 -16.79 -7.51 7.69
N LEU A 124 -18.13 -7.60 7.72
CA LEU A 124 -19.01 -6.48 7.36
C LEU A 124 -18.86 -5.28 8.31
N ILE A 125 -18.77 -5.51 9.62
CA ILE A 125 -18.55 -4.44 10.61
C ILE A 125 -17.17 -3.80 10.44
N GLY A 126 -16.12 -4.60 10.20
CA GLY A 126 -14.78 -4.09 9.96
C GLY A 126 -14.69 -3.32 8.64
N THR A 127 -15.32 -3.80 7.58
CA THR A 127 -15.43 -3.09 6.30
C THR A 127 -16.23 -1.78 6.46
N ALA A 128 -17.33 -1.80 7.22
CA ALA A 128 -18.12 -0.60 7.54
C ALA A 128 -17.31 0.39 8.39
N ALA A 129 -16.53 -0.08 9.36
CA ALA A 129 -15.64 0.74 10.18
C ALA A 129 -14.52 1.37 9.35
N ILE A 130 -13.88 0.62 8.44
CA ILE A 130 -12.87 1.16 7.51
C ILE A 130 -13.52 2.21 6.59
N THR A 131 -14.73 1.95 6.10
CA THR A 131 -15.49 2.88 5.27
C THR A 131 -15.79 4.17 6.04
N LEU A 132 -16.35 4.06 7.25
CA LEU A 132 -16.66 5.19 8.13
C LEU A 132 -15.41 5.97 8.53
N GLY A 133 -14.32 5.29 8.89
CA GLY A 133 -13.03 5.91 9.22
C GLY A 133 -12.43 6.65 8.04
N THR A 134 -12.53 6.07 6.84
CA THR A 134 -12.11 6.71 5.59
C THR A 134 -12.94 7.97 5.33
N PHE A 135 -14.27 7.89 5.41
CA PHE A 135 -15.17 9.04 5.26
C PHE A 135 -14.94 10.13 6.31
N LEU A 136 -14.56 9.76 7.54
CA LEU A 136 -14.21 10.70 8.62
C LEU A 136 -12.87 11.41 8.40
N MET A 137 -11.89 10.74 7.77
CA MET A 137 -10.61 11.34 7.39
C MET A 137 -10.73 12.29 6.20
N ILE A 138 -11.85 12.27 5.46
CA ILE A 138 -12.18 13.30 4.48
C ILE A 138 -12.48 14.58 5.24
N GLU A 139 -11.45 15.37 5.49
CA GLU A 139 -11.66 16.74 5.91
C GLU A 139 -12.41 17.47 4.81
N LYS A 140 -13.63 17.87 5.15
CA LYS A 140 -14.43 18.87 4.44
C LYS A 140 -13.72 20.24 4.53
N ARG A 141 -12.50 20.38 4.00
CA ARG A 141 -11.98 21.69 3.63
C ARG A 141 -12.66 22.06 2.32
N GLN A 142 -13.60 22.99 2.45
CA GLN A 142 -14.36 23.56 1.36
C GLN A 142 -13.47 23.95 0.19
N SER A 143 -13.83 23.48 -0.99
CA SER A 143 -13.82 24.34 -2.17
C SER A 143 -15.18 24.16 -2.82
N ALA A 144 -16.19 24.71 -2.14
CA ALA A 144 -17.46 25.06 -2.78
C ALA A 144 -17.19 26.29 -3.66
N GLY A 145 -16.51 26.06 -4.78
CA GLY A 145 -16.62 26.90 -5.96
C GLY A 145 -17.91 26.49 -6.66
N VAL A 146 -18.92 27.33 -6.52
CA VAL A 146 -20.22 27.22 -7.20
C VAL A 146 -19.98 27.20 -8.73
N GLY A 147 -20.54 26.20 -9.42
CA GLY A 147 -20.83 26.34 -10.86
C GLY A 147 -19.98 25.59 -11.90
N GLN A 148 -19.19 24.56 -11.55
CA GLN A 148 -18.51 23.76 -12.59
C GLN A 148 -19.31 22.48 -12.90
N LYS A 149 -19.84 22.35 -14.12
CA LYS A 149 -20.32 21.07 -14.68
C LYS A 149 -19.26 20.02 -14.37
N GLN A 150 -19.52 19.14 -13.40
CA GLN A 150 -18.54 18.14 -12.98
C GLN A 150 -18.39 17.14 -14.11
N ASP A 151 -17.24 17.17 -14.76
CA ASP A 151 -16.83 16.17 -15.72
C ASP A 151 -16.77 14.80 -15.00
N LEU A 152 -17.83 13.99 -15.10
CA LEU A 152 -17.94 12.68 -14.44
C LEU A 152 -16.83 11.71 -14.87
N THR A 153 -16.07 12.07 -15.90
CA THR A 153 -14.87 11.38 -16.36
C THR A 153 -13.88 11.09 -15.22
N TRP A 154 -13.67 12.00 -14.25
CA TRP A 154 -12.79 11.73 -13.11
C TRP A 154 -13.31 10.59 -12.22
N LEU A 155 -14.63 10.47 -12.08
CA LEU A 155 -15.27 9.44 -11.27
C LEU A 155 -15.14 8.07 -11.95
N VAL A 156 -15.29 8.01 -13.28
CA VAL A 156 -15.10 6.78 -14.05
C VAL A 156 -13.68 6.25 -13.88
N TYR A 157 -12.67 7.12 -13.99
CA TYR A 157 -11.27 6.72 -13.76
C TYR A 157 -11.01 6.32 -12.30
N ALA A 158 -11.59 7.01 -11.32
CA ALA A 158 -11.43 6.65 -9.90
C ALA A 158 -12.07 5.30 -9.56
N ILE A 159 -13.27 5.02 -10.10
CA ILE A 159 -13.95 3.72 -9.95
C ILE A 159 -13.13 2.63 -10.65
N GLY A 160 -12.65 2.90 -11.88
CA GLY A 160 -11.78 1.98 -12.60
C GLY A 160 -10.52 1.63 -11.79
N ALA A 161 -9.87 2.63 -11.19
CA ALA A 161 -8.73 2.43 -10.30
C ALA A 161 -9.05 1.51 -9.12
N ALA A 162 -10.19 1.75 -8.47
CA ALA A 162 -10.63 0.96 -7.32
C ALA A 162 -10.98 -0.49 -7.70
N VAL A 163 -11.61 -0.70 -8.86
CA VAL A 163 -11.91 -2.03 -9.40
C VAL A 163 -10.63 -2.80 -9.71
N PHE A 164 -9.66 -2.18 -10.39
CA PHE A 164 -8.38 -2.82 -10.67
C PHE A 164 -7.59 -3.12 -9.39
N ALA A 165 -7.63 -2.25 -8.38
CA ALA A 165 -7.01 -2.50 -7.08
C ALA A 165 -7.66 -3.68 -6.34
N ALA A 166 -8.98 -3.82 -6.42
CA ALA A 166 -9.69 -4.97 -5.87
C ALA A 166 -9.33 -6.26 -6.63
N LEU A 167 -9.28 -6.19 -7.97
CA LEU A 167 -8.88 -7.30 -8.83
C LEU A 167 -7.46 -7.77 -8.51
N THR A 168 -6.51 -6.85 -8.30
CA THR A 168 -5.15 -7.17 -7.84
C THR A 168 -5.15 -8.08 -6.62
N SER A 169 -5.99 -7.78 -5.63
CA SER A 169 -6.06 -8.53 -4.37
C SER A 169 -6.57 -9.96 -4.58
N ILE A 170 -7.56 -10.13 -5.44
CA ILE A 170 -8.14 -11.43 -5.80
C ILE A 170 -7.12 -12.26 -6.60
N LEU A 171 -6.54 -11.67 -7.65
CA LEU A 171 -5.54 -12.34 -8.49
C LEU A 171 -4.30 -12.72 -7.67
N ALA A 172 -3.87 -11.87 -6.73
CA ALA A 172 -2.78 -12.19 -5.82
C ALA A 172 -3.14 -13.39 -4.93
N LYS A 173 -4.35 -13.43 -4.39
CA LYS A 173 -4.80 -14.53 -3.54
C LYS A 173 -4.76 -15.87 -4.27
N VAL A 174 -5.30 -15.93 -5.49
CA VAL A 174 -5.26 -17.13 -6.34
C VAL A 174 -3.82 -17.46 -6.76
N GLY A 175 -3.01 -16.44 -7.08
CA GLY A 175 -1.64 -16.63 -7.55
C GLY A 175 -0.67 -17.13 -6.48
N ILE A 176 -0.96 -16.89 -5.20
CA ILE A 176 -0.16 -17.36 -4.07
C ILE A 176 -0.52 -18.81 -3.69
N GLU A 177 -1.64 -19.36 -4.15
CA GLU A 177 -1.97 -20.77 -3.89
C GLU A 177 -0.89 -21.70 -4.47
N GLY A 178 -0.20 -22.42 -3.58
CA GLY A 178 0.90 -23.31 -3.94
C GLY A 178 2.24 -22.61 -4.20
N VAL A 179 2.35 -21.30 -3.95
CA VAL A 179 3.59 -20.53 -4.09
C VAL A 179 3.94 -19.90 -2.74
N GLU A 180 5.22 -19.89 -2.40
CA GLU A 180 5.68 -19.19 -1.20
C GLU A 180 5.41 -17.68 -1.32
N SER A 181 4.89 -17.06 -0.25
CA SER A 181 4.34 -15.70 -0.30
C SER A 181 5.39 -14.62 -0.57
N ASN A 182 6.63 -14.79 -0.08
CA ASN A 182 7.71 -13.83 -0.36
C ASN A 182 8.12 -13.88 -1.83
N LEU A 183 8.23 -15.09 -2.39
CA LEU A 183 8.52 -15.29 -3.81
C LEU A 183 7.44 -14.69 -4.71
N ALA A 184 6.17 -14.96 -4.40
CA ALA A 184 5.04 -14.38 -5.11
C ALA A 184 5.05 -12.85 -5.05
N THR A 185 5.39 -12.28 -3.89
CA THR A 185 5.55 -10.83 -3.72
C THR A 185 6.70 -10.27 -4.54
N ALA A 186 7.86 -10.95 -4.58
CA ALA A 186 9.00 -10.55 -5.39
C ALA A 186 8.66 -10.53 -6.89
N ILE A 187 8.05 -11.61 -7.40
CA ILE A 187 7.60 -11.72 -8.80
C ILE A 187 6.62 -10.58 -9.15
N ARG A 188 5.61 -10.37 -8.31
CA ARG A 188 4.64 -9.29 -8.52
C ARG A 188 5.32 -7.91 -8.50
N THR A 189 6.28 -7.71 -7.62
CA THR A 189 7.02 -6.43 -7.51
C THR A 189 7.84 -6.14 -8.77
N CYS A 190 8.36 -7.16 -9.47
CA CYS A 190 8.99 -6.97 -10.79
C CYS A 190 8.03 -6.32 -11.79
N VAL A 191 6.79 -6.83 -11.86
CA VAL A 191 5.77 -6.31 -12.77
C VAL A 191 5.35 -4.90 -12.37
N VAL A 192 5.17 -4.65 -11.07
CA VAL A 192 4.85 -3.31 -10.56
C VAL A 192 5.98 -2.33 -10.86
N LEU A 193 7.24 -2.73 -10.73
CA LEU A 193 8.39 -1.89 -11.07
C LEU A 193 8.40 -1.52 -12.56
N ALA A 194 8.18 -2.51 -13.44
CA ALA A 194 8.09 -2.26 -14.87
C ALA A 194 6.97 -1.26 -15.21
N MET A 195 5.80 -1.41 -14.57
CA MET A 195 4.68 -0.48 -14.74
C MET A 195 5.00 0.92 -14.17
N ALA A 196 5.68 1.01 -13.02
CA ALA A 196 6.08 2.29 -12.45
C ALA A 196 7.00 3.07 -13.40
N TRP A 197 8.01 2.40 -13.97
CA TRP A 197 8.90 3.01 -14.96
C TRP A 197 8.20 3.31 -16.28
N ALA A 198 7.26 2.46 -16.72
CA ALA A 198 6.43 2.73 -17.88
C ALA A 198 5.59 4.00 -17.70
N ILE A 199 5.06 4.26 -16.50
CA ILE A 199 4.32 5.50 -16.18
C ILE A 199 5.25 6.71 -16.23
N VAL A 200 6.46 6.62 -15.65
CA VAL A 200 7.46 7.70 -15.70
C VAL A 200 7.84 8.02 -17.15
N ALA A 201 8.05 6.99 -17.97
CA ALA A 201 8.33 7.12 -19.40
C ALA A 201 7.15 7.73 -20.18
N ALA A 202 5.94 7.22 -19.97
CA ALA A 202 4.74 7.72 -20.65
C ALA A 202 4.40 9.17 -20.29
N LYS A 203 4.77 9.62 -19.08
CA LYS A 203 4.63 11.02 -18.66
C LYS A 203 5.77 11.93 -19.16
N GLY A 204 6.75 11.40 -19.90
CA GLY A 204 7.88 12.16 -20.43
C GLY A 204 8.85 12.65 -19.35
N LYS A 205 8.83 12.03 -18.16
CA LYS A 205 9.61 12.50 -16.99
C LYS A 205 10.99 11.86 -16.88
N LEU A 206 11.46 11.17 -17.92
CA LEU A 206 12.76 10.46 -17.89
C LEU A 206 13.95 11.42 -17.72
N GLU A 207 13.90 12.60 -18.32
CA GLU A 207 14.96 13.61 -18.14
C GLU A 207 15.01 14.14 -16.70
N GLN A 208 13.85 14.26 -16.05
CA GLN A 208 13.76 14.67 -14.65
C GLN A 208 14.38 13.65 -13.69
N VAL A 209 14.46 12.37 -14.08
CA VAL A 209 15.16 11.32 -13.31
C VAL A 209 16.65 11.63 -13.17
N ALA A 210 17.27 12.16 -14.22
CA ALA A 210 18.68 12.53 -14.20
C ALA A 210 18.96 13.81 -13.38
N CYS A 211 17.95 14.67 -13.24
CA CYS A 211 18.02 15.92 -12.46
C CYS A 211 17.55 15.77 -11.01
N VAL A 212 17.26 14.55 -10.52
CA VAL A 212 16.89 14.33 -9.12
C VAL A 212 18.02 14.78 -8.21
N ASP A 213 17.69 15.60 -7.22
CA ASP A 213 18.65 16.08 -6.23
C ASP A 213 19.25 14.91 -5.42
N ARG A 214 20.57 14.94 -5.19
CA ARG A 214 21.27 13.83 -4.49
C ARG A 214 20.79 13.64 -3.06
N HIS A 215 20.39 14.71 -2.38
CA HIS A 215 19.84 14.65 -1.04
C HIS A 215 18.46 13.98 -1.07
N GLU A 216 17.57 14.38 -2.00
CA GLU A 216 16.27 13.72 -2.17
C GLU A 216 16.39 12.25 -2.56
N LEU A 217 17.34 11.92 -3.45
CA LEU A 217 17.68 10.53 -3.78
C LEU A 217 18.13 9.75 -2.54
N ALA A 218 18.95 10.36 -1.67
CA ALA A 218 19.37 9.74 -0.42
C ALA A 218 18.18 9.50 0.53
N PHE A 219 17.22 10.42 0.62
CA PHE A 219 15.98 10.22 1.39
C PHE A 219 15.12 9.09 0.83
N LEU A 220 14.99 8.99 -0.50
CA LEU A 220 14.25 7.92 -1.15
C LEU A 220 14.93 6.56 -0.98
N ALA A 221 16.25 6.51 -1.12
CA ALA A 221 17.05 5.31 -0.86
C ALA A 221 16.94 4.89 0.61
N ALA A 222 17.10 5.83 1.56
CA ALA A 222 16.92 5.58 2.98
C ALA A 222 15.50 5.12 3.32
N SER A 223 14.47 5.68 2.66
CA SER A 223 13.09 5.20 2.78
C SER A 223 12.94 3.75 2.30
N GLY A 224 13.56 3.40 1.18
CA GLY A 224 13.58 2.03 0.67
C GLY A 224 14.29 1.06 1.63
N ILE A 225 15.45 1.45 2.15
CA ILE A 225 16.21 0.68 3.16
C ILE A 225 15.41 0.51 4.45
N ALA A 226 14.76 1.57 4.94
CA ALA A 226 13.90 1.50 6.11
C ALA A 226 12.71 0.55 5.88
N THR A 227 12.14 0.52 4.67
CA THR A 227 11.09 -0.46 4.31
C THR A 227 11.63 -1.89 4.38
N GLY A 228 12.81 -2.12 3.79
CA GLY A 228 13.47 -3.42 3.82
C GLY A 228 13.83 -3.90 5.22
N ALA A 229 14.38 -3.01 6.05
CA ALA A 229 14.68 -3.29 7.45
C ALA A 229 13.41 -3.62 8.24
N SER A 230 12.33 -2.86 8.02
CA SER A 230 11.02 -3.15 8.61
C SER A 230 10.55 -4.56 8.27
N TRP A 231 10.68 -4.99 7.01
CA TRP A 231 10.33 -6.34 6.59
C TRP A 231 11.19 -7.40 7.28
N LEU A 232 12.51 -7.24 7.34
CA LEU A 232 13.37 -8.21 8.04
C LEU A 232 12.95 -8.42 9.50
N PHE A 233 12.71 -7.33 10.23
CA PHE A 233 12.24 -7.42 11.62
C PHE A 233 10.83 -8.00 11.73
N TYR A 234 9.94 -7.66 10.78
CA TYR A 234 8.59 -8.22 10.71
C TYR A 234 8.65 -9.74 10.52
N TYR A 235 9.46 -10.21 9.57
CA TYR A 235 9.60 -11.63 9.27
C TYR A 235 10.21 -12.40 10.43
N TYR A 236 11.23 -11.85 11.10
CA TYR A 236 11.75 -12.42 12.33
C TYR A 236 10.67 -12.50 13.43
N ALA A 237 9.86 -11.45 13.59
CA ALA A 237 8.82 -11.40 14.60
C ALA A 237 7.71 -12.42 14.35
N ILE A 238 7.25 -12.59 13.10
CA ILE A 238 6.24 -13.61 12.78
C ILE A 238 6.79 -15.04 12.87
N ALA A 239 8.09 -15.24 12.65
CA ALA A 239 8.71 -16.56 12.76
C ALA A 239 8.92 -16.99 14.23
N ALA A 240 9.25 -16.03 15.11
CA ALA A 240 9.54 -16.29 16.52
C ALA A 240 8.36 -16.01 17.47
N GLY A 241 7.27 -15.43 16.97
CA GLY A 241 6.14 -14.97 17.77
C GLY A 241 4.77 -15.28 17.16
N GLN A 242 3.71 -14.84 17.82
CA GLN A 242 2.35 -15.08 17.34
C GLN A 242 2.01 -14.10 16.21
N VAL A 243 1.82 -14.63 14.99
CA VAL A 243 1.53 -13.83 13.77
C VAL A 243 0.40 -12.82 13.98
N SER A 244 -0.70 -13.19 14.65
CA SER A 244 -1.83 -12.29 14.90
C SER A 244 -1.43 -11.04 15.70
N VAL A 245 -0.58 -11.20 16.71
CA VAL A 245 -0.09 -10.10 17.56
C VAL A 245 0.92 -9.25 16.79
N VAL A 246 1.84 -9.87 16.06
CA VAL A 246 2.87 -9.17 15.27
C VAL A 246 2.22 -8.29 14.18
N VAL A 247 1.20 -8.81 13.50
CA VAL A 247 0.41 -8.06 12.51
C VAL A 247 -0.28 -6.84 13.13
N GLN A 248 -0.74 -6.93 14.38
CA GLN A 248 -1.34 -5.77 15.06
C GLN A 248 -0.29 -4.73 15.43
N ILE A 249 0.86 -5.15 15.93
CA ILE A 249 1.96 -4.25 16.26
C ILE A 249 2.44 -3.51 15.01
N ASP A 250 2.56 -4.20 13.87
CA ASP A 250 2.94 -3.58 12.60
C ASP A 250 1.97 -2.47 12.16
N LYS A 251 0.65 -2.64 12.37
CA LYS A 251 -0.35 -1.58 12.09
C LYS A 251 -0.20 -0.34 12.96
N LEU A 252 0.41 -0.47 14.14
CA LEU A 252 0.73 0.69 14.99
C LEU A 252 1.83 1.57 14.37
N SER A 253 2.50 1.12 13.30
CA SER A 253 3.43 1.96 12.52
C SER A 253 2.81 3.27 12.06
N ILE A 254 1.49 3.29 11.81
CA ILE A 254 0.77 4.52 11.45
C ILE A 254 0.84 5.55 12.59
N LEU A 255 0.77 5.12 13.85
CA LEU A 255 0.94 6.01 15.00
C LEU A 255 2.36 6.59 15.04
N VAL A 256 3.37 5.78 14.72
CA VAL A 256 4.76 6.23 14.61
C VAL A 256 4.91 7.27 13.49
N SER A 257 4.39 6.98 12.29
CA SER A 257 4.36 7.93 11.17
C SER A 257 3.74 9.26 11.57
N VAL A 258 2.59 9.21 12.26
CA VAL A 258 1.85 10.39 12.69
C VAL A 258 2.60 11.19 13.76
N LEU A 259 3.23 10.50 14.73
CA LEU A 259 4.07 11.11 15.75
C LEU A 259 5.27 11.82 15.14
N PHE A 260 6.01 11.16 14.25
CA PHE A 260 7.13 11.78 13.55
C PHE A 260 6.69 12.90 12.62
N ALA A 261 5.54 12.77 11.94
CA ALA A 261 5.03 13.85 11.11
C ALA A 261 4.77 15.13 11.93
N ARG A 262 4.23 14.96 13.15
CA ARG A 262 4.05 16.06 14.10
C ARG A 262 5.38 16.62 14.60
N LEU A 263 6.37 15.79 14.90
CA LEU A 263 7.67 16.25 15.39
C LEU A 263 8.50 16.95 14.31
N THR A 264 8.49 16.42 13.07
CA THR A 264 9.34 16.88 11.97
C THR A 264 8.70 17.99 11.14
N PHE A 265 7.40 17.93 10.89
CA PHE A 265 6.67 18.89 10.03
C PHE A 265 5.74 19.82 10.82
N ASN A 266 5.66 19.67 12.15
CA ASN A 266 4.74 20.41 13.02
C ASN A 266 3.27 20.34 12.58
N GLU A 267 2.89 19.27 11.86
CA GLU A 267 1.53 19.04 11.38
C GLU A 267 0.61 18.77 12.57
N LYS A 268 -0.37 19.66 12.78
CA LYS A 268 -1.39 19.48 13.81
C LYS A 268 -2.45 18.51 13.30
N LEU A 269 -2.57 17.35 13.97
CA LEU A 269 -3.68 16.44 13.74
C LEU A 269 -4.98 17.12 14.17
N SER A 270 -5.86 17.27 13.20
CA SER A 270 -7.26 17.59 13.44
C SER A 270 -7.90 16.54 14.34
N ARG A 271 -8.77 16.98 15.27
CA ARG A 271 -9.52 16.11 16.19
C ARG A 271 -10.32 15.04 15.43
N ARG A 272 -10.73 15.32 14.19
CA ARG A 272 -11.42 14.37 13.30
C ARG A 272 -10.47 13.32 12.72
N SER A 273 -9.27 13.73 12.29
CA SER A 273 -8.24 12.80 11.81
C SER A 273 -7.76 11.85 12.89
N GLY A 274 -7.69 12.32 14.16
CA GLY A 274 -7.36 11.46 15.30
C GLY A 274 -8.42 10.38 15.57
N ILE A 275 -9.71 10.75 15.48
CA ILE A 275 -10.82 9.79 15.62
C ILE A 275 -10.84 8.80 14.45
N GLY A 276 -10.66 9.27 13.22
CA GLY A 276 -10.57 8.40 12.03
C GLY A 276 -9.42 7.40 12.12
N LEU A 277 -8.25 7.85 12.58
CA LEU A 277 -7.10 6.98 12.83
C LEU A 277 -7.40 5.92 13.89
N ALA A 278 -8.00 6.31 15.02
CA ALA A 278 -8.41 5.37 16.05
C ALA A 278 -9.42 4.33 15.52
N LEU A 279 -10.37 4.76 14.68
CA LEU A 279 -11.34 3.87 14.06
C LEU A 279 -10.69 2.86 13.11
N ILE A 280 -9.72 3.30 12.30
CA ILE A 280 -8.96 2.43 11.40
C ILE A 280 -8.15 1.41 12.22
N VAL A 281 -7.44 1.85 13.26
CA VAL A 281 -6.67 0.95 14.14
C VAL A 281 -7.59 -0.09 14.80
N LEU A 282 -8.71 0.34 15.37
CA LEU A 282 -9.68 -0.55 16.02
C LEU A 282 -10.35 -1.51 15.03
N GLY A 283 -10.79 -1.03 13.87
CA GLY A 283 -11.41 -1.86 12.83
C GLY A 283 -10.44 -2.89 12.27
N THR A 284 -9.19 -2.51 12.05
CA THR A 284 -8.16 -3.43 11.55
C THR A 284 -7.72 -4.43 12.62
N ALA A 285 -7.77 -4.07 13.91
CA ALA A 285 -7.54 -4.99 15.03
C ALA A 285 -8.68 -6.00 15.21
N ALA A 286 -9.93 -5.54 15.15
CA ALA A 286 -11.11 -6.40 15.24
C ALA A 286 -11.13 -7.48 14.14
N LEU A 287 -10.83 -7.08 12.90
CA LEU A 287 -10.72 -8.00 11.74
C LEU A 287 -9.60 -9.05 11.89
N ALA A 288 -8.61 -8.80 12.74
CA ALA A 288 -7.45 -9.67 12.86
C ALA A 288 -7.43 -10.52 14.14
N ILE A 289 -8.20 -10.12 15.15
CA ILE A 289 -8.48 -10.95 16.33
C ILE A 289 -9.47 -12.07 15.97
N TRP A 290 -10.45 -11.79 15.09
CA TRP A 290 -11.43 -12.75 14.59
C TRP A 290 -11.11 -13.20 13.15
N LYS A 291 -10.00 -13.92 13.01
CA LYS A 291 -9.65 -14.61 11.76
C LYS A 291 -10.40 -15.93 11.65
#